data_AF-A0A0W0YAG3-F1
#
_entry.id   AF-A0A0W0YAG3-F1
#
_cell.length_a   1.000
_cell.length_b   1.000
_cell.length_c   1.000
_cell.angle_alpha   90.00
_cell.angle_beta   90.00
_cell.angle_gamma   90.00
#
_symmetry.space_group_name_H-M   'P 1'
#
loop_
_entity.id
_entity.type
_entity.pdbx_description
1 polymer ?
#
loop_
_entity_poly.entity_id
_entity_poly.type
_entity_poly.pdbx_seq_one_letter_code
_entity_poly.pdbx_strand_id
1 'polypeptide(L)'
;MLKSRIYLLLRFSMKYADLIDSEYLIPPASDLHKKYIITRYFADTSSFIHFSPWRIQGRSYRGVGTNWKARLSIHPEDMNKAWEIILPFLYQKDISFKVANLNAIENFKNGRQEKLEKLIEEYNLFVQNSNSQDIKFLKNIFHRRYQQLGAYSYSEWRLISFVQTYLTKLTSFFYQYTLNRENLFVRTKNIYERLIDLRKQKVTNSLRLYEGMQFTIYMLPGLEKECQNTLEEIEDNLVRAKVRPGKIFPTDRQIGIYSSIRHPGKWSYHKATDANLETYNPDKLDDPFSFLKTVPPTEIMQEEEIKTILENKASAQLIISALRTKQFIAPSQLKALAVYKEDVVKHIKTLHPEINKELITDCFDKSSNLGKFFRIQRGIFKPKLGHGTLKQLEDIRLTIN
;
A
#
# COMPACT_ATOMS: atom_id res chain seq x y z
N MET A 1 -38.56 11.84 7.48
CA MET A 1 -39.16 10.51 7.27
C MET A 1 -38.25 9.46 6.60
N LEU A 2 -37.08 9.78 6.01
CA LEU A 2 -36.18 8.76 5.43
C LEU A 2 -35.28 8.00 6.43
N LYS A 3 -35.04 8.54 7.64
CA LYS A 3 -34.13 7.92 8.64
C LYS A 3 -34.65 6.61 9.27
N SER A 4 -35.94 6.29 9.14
CA SER A 4 -36.55 5.11 9.77
C SER A 4 -36.56 3.85 8.89
N ARG A 5 -36.22 3.95 7.58
CA ARG A 5 -36.26 2.78 6.67
C ARG A 5 -34.97 1.98 6.62
N ILE A 6 -33.83 2.53 7.06
CA ILE A 6 -32.53 1.82 7.04
C ILE A 6 -32.41 0.83 8.21
N TYR A 7 -33.00 1.15 9.37
CA TYR A 7 -32.93 0.26 10.54
C TYR A 7 -33.89 -0.94 10.51
N LEU A 8 -34.92 -0.90 9.65
CA LEU A 8 -35.97 -1.92 9.68
C LEU A 8 -35.80 -3.06 8.66
N LEU A 9 -34.84 -2.98 7.73
CA LEU A 9 -34.91 -3.84 6.54
C LEU A 9 -33.98 -5.04 6.48
N LEU A 10 -32.87 -5.13 7.22
CA LEU A 10 -32.03 -6.32 7.14
C LEU A 10 -31.42 -6.62 8.51
N ARG A 11 -32.02 -7.57 9.26
CA ARG A 11 -31.26 -8.34 10.27
C ARG A 11 -30.23 -9.19 9.51
N PHE A 12 -29.19 -8.56 8.97
CA PHE A 12 -27.97 -9.28 8.61
C PHE A 12 -27.34 -9.73 9.92
N SER A 13 -27.76 -10.90 10.41
CA SER A 13 -27.25 -11.45 11.66
C SER A 13 -25.86 -12.06 11.54
N MET A 14 -25.16 -11.86 10.42
CA MET A 14 -23.84 -12.42 10.21
C MET A 14 -22.79 -11.46 10.74
N LYS A 15 -22.19 -11.81 11.88
CA LYS A 15 -21.08 -11.04 12.44
C LYS A 15 -19.84 -11.24 11.57
N TYR A 16 -18.92 -10.30 11.64
CA TYR A 16 -17.65 -10.44 10.94
C TYR A 16 -16.83 -11.63 11.46
N ALA A 17 -16.88 -11.89 12.76
CA ALA A 17 -16.26 -13.06 13.38
C ALA A 17 -16.72 -14.38 12.73
N ASP A 18 -18.03 -14.53 12.53
CA ASP A 18 -18.61 -15.71 11.86
C ASP A 18 -18.13 -15.80 10.40
N LEU A 19 -18.02 -14.67 9.71
CA LEU A 19 -17.59 -14.63 8.32
C LEU A 19 -16.16 -15.15 8.11
N ILE A 20 -15.25 -14.84 9.04
CA ILE A 20 -13.82 -15.19 8.95
C ILE A 20 -13.47 -16.53 9.58
N ASP A 21 -14.40 -17.14 10.32
CA ASP A 21 -14.28 -18.49 10.84
C ASP A 21 -14.34 -19.51 9.69
N SER A 22 -13.36 -20.41 9.65
CA SER A 22 -13.27 -21.48 8.66
C SER A 22 -14.32 -22.57 8.86
N GLU A 23 -14.80 -22.75 10.10
CA GLU A 23 -15.80 -23.76 10.44
C GLU A 23 -17.22 -23.25 10.21
N TYR A 24 -17.40 -21.92 10.19
CA TYR A 24 -18.71 -21.32 9.96
C TYR A 24 -19.14 -21.44 8.50
N LEU A 25 -20.25 -22.13 8.26
CA LEU A 25 -20.90 -22.22 6.96
C LEU A 25 -22.01 -21.16 6.85
N ILE A 26 -21.86 -20.24 5.90
CA ILE A 26 -22.92 -19.29 5.58
C ILE A 26 -24.09 -20.09 4.98
N PRO A 27 -25.30 -20.03 5.57
CA PRO A 27 -26.43 -20.80 5.05
C PRO A 27 -26.73 -20.40 3.60
N PRO A 28 -26.92 -21.36 2.67
CA PRO A 28 -27.25 -21.05 1.27
C PRO A 28 -28.51 -20.19 1.10
N ALA A 29 -29.45 -20.30 2.04
CA ALA A 29 -30.70 -19.53 2.07
C ALA A 29 -30.54 -18.09 2.57
N SER A 30 -29.34 -17.68 3.04
CA SER A 30 -29.08 -16.32 3.51
C SER A 30 -29.30 -15.29 2.39
N ASP A 31 -29.83 -14.13 2.75
CA ASP A 31 -30.05 -13.03 1.79
C ASP A 31 -28.74 -12.57 1.13
N LEU A 32 -27.63 -12.77 1.83
CA LEU A 32 -26.30 -12.48 1.30
C LEU A 32 -25.95 -13.37 0.10
N HIS A 33 -26.23 -14.68 0.16
CA HIS A 33 -26.03 -15.59 -0.97
C HIS A 33 -27.01 -15.35 -2.12
N LYS A 34 -28.21 -14.84 -1.84
CA LYS A 34 -29.16 -14.43 -2.89
C LYS A 34 -28.63 -13.23 -3.70
N LYS A 35 -27.81 -12.37 -3.09
CA LYS A 35 -27.30 -11.14 -3.72
C LYS A 35 -25.86 -11.27 -4.23
N TYR A 36 -25.01 -11.99 -3.51
CA TYR A 36 -23.59 -12.11 -3.80
C TYR A 36 -23.17 -13.56 -4.04
N ILE A 37 -22.27 -13.73 -5.01
CA ILE A 37 -21.30 -14.82 -5.00
C ILE A 37 -20.24 -14.46 -3.96
N ILE A 38 -20.17 -15.26 -2.90
CA ILE A 38 -19.18 -15.13 -1.83
C ILE A 38 -18.08 -16.15 -2.05
N THR A 39 -16.85 -15.69 -2.24
CA THR A 39 -15.69 -16.57 -2.39
C THR A 39 -14.78 -16.44 -1.18
N ARG A 40 -14.67 -17.52 -0.41
CA ARG A 40 -13.79 -17.63 0.76
C ARG A 40 -12.64 -18.56 0.41
N TYR A 41 -11.42 -18.10 0.67
CA TYR A 41 -10.23 -18.92 0.60
C TYR A 41 -9.70 -19.08 2.02
N PHE A 42 -9.71 -20.30 2.51
CA PHE A 42 -9.16 -20.65 3.83
C PHE A 42 -7.78 -21.31 3.74
N ALA A 43 -7.28 -21.49 2.50
CA ALA A 43 -5.92 -21.95 2.24
C ALA A 43 -4.95 -20.77 2.08
N ASP A 44 -3.66 -21.07 2.09
CA ASP A 44 -2.52 -20.12 2.00
C ASP A 44 -2.53 -19.15 0.79
N THR A 45 -3.55 -19.21 -0.07
CA THR A 45 -3.60 -18.56 -1.37
C THR A 45 -4.31 -17.20 -1.36
N SER A 46 -5.17 -16.90 -0.38
CA SER A 46 -5.79 -15.58 -0.28
C SER A 46 -6.19 -15.21 1.15
N SER A 47 -5.94 -13.96 1.51
CA SER A 47 -6.23 -13.37 2.83
C SER A 47 -7.51 -12.53 2.82
N PHE A 48 -8.38 -12.74 1.84
CA PHE A 48 -9.57 -11.95 1.60
C PHE A 48 -10.79 -12.82 1.29
N ILE A 49 -11.95 -12.31 1.67
CA ILE A 49 -13.25 -12.83 1.30
C ILE A 49 -13.87 -11.88 0.28
N HIS A 50 -14.28 -12.42 -0.87
CA HIS A 50 -14.76 -11.65 -2.01
C HIS A 50 -16.28 -11.70 -2.10
N PHE A 51 -16.88 -10.56 -2.43
CA PHE A 51 -18.31 -10.37 -2.64
C PHE A 51 -18.54 -9.82 -4.06
N SER A 52 -19.10 -10.66 -4.93
CA SER A 52 -19.40 -10.31 -6.32
C SER A 52 -20.91 -10.38 -6.56
N PRO A 53 -21.61 -9.28 -6.86
CA PRO A 53 -23.06 -9.30 -7.09
C PRO A 53 -23.45 -10.19 -8.27
N TRP A 54 -24.54 -10.97 -8.15
CA TRP A 54 -25.03 -11.83 -9.25
C TRP A 54 -25.39 -11.04 -10.52
N ARG A 55 -25.92 -9.83 -10.34
CA ARG A 55 -26.43 -8.98 -11.44
C ARG A 55 -25.33 -8.34 -12.29
N ILE A 56 -24.08 -8.35 -11.85
CA ILE A 56 -22.95 -7.68 -12.52
C ILE A 56 -22.09 -8.70 -13.31
N GLN A 57 -22.64 -9.87 -13.66
CA GLN A 57 -21.92 -10.86 -14.47
C GLN A 57 -21.90 -10.45 -15.95
N GLY A 58 -20.74 -10.02 -16.47
CA GLY A 58 -20.58 -9.61 -17.87
C GLY A 58 -19.27 -8.88 -18.20
N ARG A 59 -19.18 -8.35 -19.44
CA ARG A 59 -18.00 -7.62 -19.98
C ARG A 59 -17.53 -6.46 -19.10
N SER A 60 -18.40 -5.92 -18.24
CA SER A 60 -18.14 -4.84 -17.28
C SER A 60 -16.98 -5.14 -16.30
N TYR A 61 -16.71 -6.42 -15.99
CA TYR A 61 -15.61 -6.80 -15.10
C TYR A 61 -14.21 -6.62 -15.70
N ARG A 62 -14.07 -6.58 -17.04
CA ARG A 62 -12.74 -6.45 -17.69
C ARG A 62 -12.03 -5.13 -17.36
N GLY A 63 -12.76 -4.11 -16.89
CA GLY A 63 -12.20 -2.81 -16.46
C GLY A 63 -12.03 -2.64 -14.95
N VAL A 64 -12.66 -3.47 -14.12
CA VAL A 64 -12.65 -3.30 -12.65
C VAL A 64 -11.25 -3.49 -12.06
N GLY A 65 -10.46 -4.38 -12.68
CA GLY A 65 -9.07 -4.61 -12.29
C GLY A 65 -8.17 -3.39 -12.49
N THR A 66 -8.48 -2.58 -13.50
CA THR A 66 -7.70 -1.42 -13.96
C THR A 66 -8.33 -0.08 -13.62
N ASN A 67 -9.56 -0.03 -13.08
CA ASN A 67 -10.24 1.20 -12.66
C ASN A 67 -9.90 1.64 -11.22
N TRP A 68 -10.36 2.82 -10.83
CA TRP A 68 -10.34 3.33 -9.46
C TRP A 68 -10.91 2.31 -8.45
N LYS A 69 -10.30 2.27 -7.26
CA LYS A 69 -10.71 1.45 -6.13
C LYS A 69 -10.70 2.30 -4.87
N ALA A 70 -11.70 2.10 -4.02
CA ALA A 70 -11.75 2.70 -2.70
C ALA A 70 -11.35 1.66 -1.64
N ARG A 71 -10.81 2.13 -0.53
CA ARG A 71 -10.44 1.30 0.61
C ARG A 71 -10.89 1.94 1.90
N LEU A 72 -11.37 1.12 2.83
CA LEU A 72 -11.68 1.54 4.20
C LEU A 72 -10.66 0.92 5.14
N SER A 73 -10.09 1.73 6.01
CA SER A 73 -9.14 1.32 7.04
C SER A 73 -9.79 1.45 8.41
N ILE A 74 -9.98 0.32 9.07
CA ILE A 74 -10.67 0.21 10.36
C ILE A 74 -9.67 -0.30 11.39
N HIS A 75 -9.78 0.08 12.66
CA HIS A 75 -8.98 -0.55 13.70
C HIS A 75 -9.36 -2.05 13.84
N PRO A 76 -8.39 -2.98 13.94
CA PRO A 76 -8.68 -4.43 13.93
C PRO A 76 -9.76 -4.88 14.93
N GLU A 77 -9.71 -4.35 16.15
CA GLU A 77 -10.66 -4.68 17.22
C GLU A 77 -12.09 -4.18 16.96
N ASP A 78 -12.28 -3.19 16.08
CA ASP A 78 -13.59 -2.63 15.78
C ASP A 78 -14.20 -3.22 14.49
N MET A 79 -13.58 -4.26 13.90
CA MET A 79 -14.01 -4.84 12.64
C MET A 79 -15.44 -5.41 12.66
N ASN A 80 -15.86 -6.04 13.77
CA ASN A 80 -17.25 -6.51 13.91
C ASN A 80 -18.25 -5.35 13.81
N LYS A 81 -17.98 -4.27 14.54
CA LYS A 81 -18.82 -3.08 14.56
C LYS A 81 -18.83 -2.37 13.21
N ALA A 82 -17.67 -2.22 12.59
CA ALA A 82 -17.56 -1.61 11.26
C ALA A 82 -18.25 -2.45 10.18
N TRP A 83 -18.18 -3.78 10.27
CA TRP A 83 -18.86 -4.69 9.34
C TRP A 83 -20.38 -4.49 9.36
N GLU A 84 -20.98 -4.43 10.54
CA GLU A 84 -22.42 -4.19 10.72
C GLU A 84 -22.86 -2.83 10.14
N ILE A 85 -21.96 -1.84 10.13
CA ILE A 85 -22.20 -0.51 9.56
C ILE A 85 -22.01 -0.51 8.04
N ILE A 86 -20.92 -1.08 7.54
CA ILE A 86 -20.48 -0.97 6.14
C ILE A 86 -21.33 -1.88 5.24
N LEU A 87 -21.57 -3.13 5.66
CA LEU A 87 -22.21 -4.13 4.82
C LEU A 87 -23.58 -3.68 4.28
N PRO A 88 -24.49 -3.08 5.06
CA PRO A 88 -25.80 -2.66 4.55
C PRO A 88 -25.71 -1.69 3.37
N PHE A 89 -24.78 -0.72 3.39
CA PHE A 89 -24.60 0.24 2.30
C PHE A 89 -24.10 -0.45 1.03
N LEU A 90 -23.06 -1.29 1.16
CA LEU A 90 -22.52 -2.05 0.03
C LEU A 90 -23.55 -3.03 -0.53
N TYR A 91 -24.28 -3.70 0.36
CA TYR A 91 -25.38 -4.60 0.00
C TYR A 91 -26.46 -3.85 -0.76
N GLN A 92 -26.99 -2.74 -0.24
CA GLN A 92 -28.09 -2.00 -0.87
C GLN A 92 -27.73 -1.54 -2.29
N LYS A 93 -26.48 -1.15 -2.52
CA LYS A 93 -25.99 -0.59 -3.77
C LYS A 93 -25.43 -1.61 -4.77
N ASP A 94 -25.50 -2.91 -4.48
CA ASP A 94 -24.96 -3.96 -5.36
C ASP A 94 -23.47 -3.73 -5.68
N ILE A 95 -22.68 -3.28 -4.71
CA ILE A 95 -21.26 -2.95 -4.93
C ILE A 95 -20.40 -4.19 -4.78
N SER A 96 -19.48 -4.44 -5.72
CA SER A 96 -18.47 -5.49 -5.53
C SER A 96 -17.38 -5.03 -4.57
N PHE A 97 -17.03 -5.89 -3.62
CA PHE A 97 -15.97 -5.60 -2.66
C PHE A 97 -15.28 -6.87 -2.20
N LYS A 98 -14.19 -6.68 -1.47
CA LYS A 98 -13.59 -7.73 -0.65
C LYS A 98 -13.28 -7.17 0.74
N VAL A 99 -13.29 -8.05 1.72
CA VAL A 99 -12.89 -7.75 3.09
C VAL A 99 -11.75 -8.68 3.49
N ALA A 100 -10.81 -8.16 4.27
CA ALA A 100 -9.76 -8.94 4.90
C ALA A 100 -10.34 -10.10 5.72
N ASN A 101 -9.70 -11.26 5.69
CA ASN A 101 -9.88 -12.29 6.70
C ASN A 101 -8.76 -12.10 7.74
N LEU A 102 -9.07 -11.46 8.88
CA LEU A 102 -8.04 -11.13 9.87
C LEU A 102 -7.36 -12.37 10.47
N ASN A 103 -8.07 -13.49 10.66
CA ASN A 103 -7.48 -14.75 11.12
C ASN A 103 -6.43 -15.26 10.13
N ALA A 104 -6.77 -15.27 8.83
CA ALA A 104 -5.83 -15.68 7.79
C ALA A 104 -4.64 -14.72 7.71
N ILE A 105 -4.87 -13.40 7.79
CA ILE A 105 -3.80 -12.39 7.75
C ILE A 105 -2.86 -12.53 8.95
N GLU A 106 -3.39 -12.76 10.14
CA GLU A 106 -2.61 -12.96 11.35
C GLU A 106 -1.74 -14.21 11.25
N ASN A 107 -2.29 -15.33 10.79
CA ASN A 107 -1.53 -16.55 10.53
C ASN A 107 -0.42 -16.30 9.49
N PHE A 108 -0.72 -15.57 8.41
CA PHE A 108 0.30 -15.18 7.43
C PHE A 108 1.36 -14.25 8.00
N LYS A 109 0.99 -13.33 8.87
CA LYS A 109 1.90 -12.39 9.55
C LYS A 109 2.89 -13.19 10.40
N ASN A 110 2.39 -14.05 11.27
CA ASN A 110 3.19 -14.85 12.20
C ASN A 110 4.11 -15.81 11.42
N GLY A 111 3.56 -16.57 10.46
CA GLY A 111 4.37 -17.49 9.65
C GLY A 111 5.40 -16.79 8.75
N ARG A 112 5.20 -15.52 8.37
CA ARG A 112 6.23 -14.72 7.67
C ARG A 112 7.27 -14.17 8.63
N GLN A 113 6.87 -13.79 9.84
CA GLN A 113 7.75 -13.30 10.89
C GLN A 113 8.72 -14.39 11.37
N GLU A 114 8.23 -15.58 11.69
CA GLU A 114 9.06 -16.74 12.07
C GLU A 114 10.08 -17.09 10.97
N LYS A 115 9.63 -17.05 9.70
CA LYS A 115 10.52 -17.26 8.55
C LYS A 115 11.58 -16.16 8.45
N LEU A 116 11.26 -14.92 8.77
CA LEU A 116 12.23 -13.82 8.78
C LEU A 116 13.26 -14.01 9.91
N GLU A 117 12.80 -14.31 11.12
CA GLU A 117 13.65 -14.53 12.29
C GLU A 117 14.63 -15.69 12.06
N LYS A 118 14.12 -16.83 11.59
CA LYS A 118 14.97 -17.98 11.20
C LYS A 118 16.02 -17.60 10.16
N LEU A 119 15.68 -16.77 9.18
CA LEU A 119 16.63 -16.33 8.15
C LEU A 119 17.71 -15.41 8.73
N ILE A 120 17.35 -14.54 9.68
CA ILE A 120 18.29 -13.66 10.39
C ILE A 120 19.23 -14.49 11.27
N GLU A 121 18.71 -15.48 12.00
CA GLU A 121 19.51 -16.41 12.79
C GLU A 121 20.49 -17.19 11.91
N GLU A 122 20.00 -17.78 10.82
CA GLU A 122 20.83 -18.47 9.83
C GLU A 122 21.91 -17.56 9.23
N TYR A 123 21.61 -16.27 9.03
CA TYR A 123 22.56 -15.27 8.56
C TYR A 123 23.63 -14.95 9.61
N ASN A 124 23.24 -14.75 10.87
CA ASN A 124 24.17 -14.46 11.96
C ASN A 124 25.15 -15.63 12.16
N LEU A 125 24.65 -16.87 12.17
CA LEU A 125 25.47 -18.08 12.22
C LEU A 125 26.41 -18.20 11.02
N PHE A 126 25.93 -17.83 9.82
CA PHE A 126 26.76 -17.81 8.61
C PHE A 126 27.92 -16.81 8.73
N VAL A 127 27.68 -15.61 9.25
CA VAL A 127 28.71 -14.57 9.42
C VAL A 127 29.70 -14.93 10.54
N GLN A 128 29.22 -15.44 11.67
CA GLN A 128 30.06 -15.83 12.81
C GLN A 128 31.05 -16.96 12.46
N ASN A 129 30.63 -17.90 11.61
CA ASN A 129 31.46 -19.03 11.19
C ASN A 129 32.31 -18.74 9.94
N SER A 130 32.51 -17.47 9.57
CA SER A 130 33.20 -17.07 8.33
C SER A 130 34.61 -17.65 8.17
N ASN A 131 35.34 -17.90 9.25
CA ASN A 131 36.70 -18.46 9.19
C ASN A 131 36.75 -19.99 9.13
N SER A 132 35.74 -20.69 9.63
CA SER A 132 35.68 -22.16 9.68
C SER A 132 34.98 -22.79 8.47
N GLN A 133 34.37 -21.97 7.60
CA GLN A 133 33.62 -22.46 6.45
C GLN A 133 34.55 -22.85 5.28
N ASP A 134 34.52 -24.14 4.92
CA ASP A 134 35.10 -24.67 3.70
C ASP A 134 34.33 -24.17 2.44
N ILE A 135 35.02 -24.11 1.30
CA ILE A 135 34.47 -23.68 0.02
C ILE A 135 33.28 -24.54 -0.42
N LYS A 136 33.26 -25.84 -0.10
CA LYS A 136 32.12 -26.72 -0.41
C LYS A 136 30.86 -26.29 0.33
N PHE A 137 30.99 -25.92 1.61
CA PHE A 137 29.90 -25.37 2.40
C PHE A 137 29.38 -24.06 1.79
N LEU A 138 30.29 -23.12 1.47
CA LEU A 138 29.93 -21.85 0.85
C LEU A 138 29.18 -22.03 -0.47
N LYS A 139 29.64 -22.94 -1.34
CA LYS A 139 28.96 -23.25 -2.61
C LYS A 139 27.54 -23.74 -2.36
N ASN A 140 27.32 -24.64 -1.40
CA ASN A 140 26.00 -25.18 -1.10
C ASN A 140 25.04 -24.11 -0.57
N ILE A 141 25.50 -23.29 0.38
CA ILE A 141 24.70 -22.20 0.94
C ILE A 141 24.38 -21.17 -0.14
N PHE A 142 25.38 -20.75 -0.92
CA PHE A 142 25.21 -19.82 -2.03
C PHE A 142 24.13 -20.31 -3.00
N HIS A 143 24.21 -21.56 -3.47
CA HIS A 143 23.24 -22.12 -4.41
C HIS A 143 21.81 -22.05 -3.89
N ARG A 144 21.61 -22.54 -2.66
CA ARG A 144 20.30 -22.57 -2.02
C ARG A 144 19.72 -21.16 -1.88
N ARG A 145 20.52 -20.19 -1.43
CA ARG A 145 20.07 -18.81 -1.25
C ARG A 145 19.87 -18.07 -2.55
N TYR A 146 20.72 -18.30 -3.55
CA TYR A 146 20.59 -17.71 -4.86
C TYR A 146 19.32 -18.19 -5.57
N GLN A 147 19.01 -19.49 -5.50
CA GLN A 147 17.74 -20.04 -5.99
C GLN A 147 16.54 -19.44 -5.24
N GLN A 148 16.64 -19.35 -3.91
CA GLN A 148 15.59 -18.73 -3.09
C GLN A 148 15.37 -17.27 -3.50
N LEU A 149 16.42 -16.50 -3.75
CA LEU A 149 16.33 -15.12 -4.21
C LEU A 149 15.72 -15.03 -5.62
N GLY A 150 16.14 -15.90 -6.54
CA GLY A 150 15.59 -15.99 -7.89
C GLY A 150 14.08 -16.18 -7.88
N ALA A 151 13.56 -17.05 -7.00
CA ALA A 151 12.13 -17.32 -6.86
C ALA A 151 11.28 -16.09 -6.48
N TYR A 152 11.86 -15.02 -5.93
CA TYR A 152 11.14 -13.76 -5.68
C TYR A 152 10.97 -12.90 -6.93
N SER A 153 11.77 -13.15 -7.97
CA SER A 153 11.83 -12.34 -9.19
C SER A 153 11.23 -13.02 -10.41
N TYR A 154 10.77 -14.27 -10.27
CA TYR A 154 10.20 -15.00 -11.39
C TYR A 154 8.87 -14.38 -11.84
N SER A 155 8.69 -14.36 -13.15
CA SER A 155 7.45 -13.96 -13.81
C SER A 155 6.32 -14.91 -13.42
N GLU A 156 5.10 -14.37 -13.39
CA GLU A 156 3.88 -15.18 -13.28
C GLU A 156 3.63 -15.98 -14.56
N TRP A 157 4.25 -15.59 -15.68
CA TRP A 157 4.15 -16.31 -16.95
C TRP A 157 5.00 -17.58 -16.90
N ARG A 158 4.35 -18.75 -16.99
CA ARG A 158 4.98 -20.06 -16.81
C ARG A 158 6.22 -20.27 -17.69
N LEU A 159 6.17 -19.90 -18.97
CA LEU A 159 7.32 -20.04 -19.89
C LEU A 159 8.49 -19.15 -19.46
N ILE A 160 8.21 -17.88 -19.15
CA ILE A 160 9.24 -16.93 -18.71
C ILE A 160 9.84 -17.39 -17.37
N SER A 161 8.99 -17.81 -16.44
CA SER A 161 9.39 -18.37 -15.13
C SER A 161 10.29 -19.60 -15.27
N PHE A 162 9.97 -20.49 -16.21
CA PHE A 162 10.78 -21.66 -16.53
C PHE A 162 12.17 -21.27 -17.05
N VAL A 163 12.24 -20.34 -18.01
CA VAL A 163 13.51 -19.81 -18.54
C VAL A 163 14.32 -19.13 -17.42
N GLN A 164 13.70 -18.28 -16.61
CA GLN A 164 14.33 -17.61 -15.48
C GLN A 164 14.86 -18.60 -14.43
N THR A 165 14.15 -19.69 -14.18
CA THR A 165 14.60 -20.76 -13.28
C THR A 165 15.86 -21.42 -13.81
N TYR A 166 15.89 -21.75 -15.10
CA TYR A 166 17.06 -22.37 -15.73
C TYR A 166 18.27 -21.42 -15.75
N LEU A 167 18.07 -20.16 -16.14
CA LEU A 167 19.11 -19.13 -16.10
C LEU A 167 19.65 -18.90 -14.69
N THR A 168 18.79 -18.92 -13.67
CA THR A 168 19.20 -18.79 -12.26
C THR A 168 20.08 -19.97 -11.84
N LYS A 169 19.74 -21.20 -12.25
CA LYS A 169 20.57 -22.39 -11.98
C LYS A 169 21.93 -22.32 -12.68
N LEU A 170 21.97 -21.96 -13.97
CA LEU A 170 23.22 -21.80 -14.71
C LEU A 170 24.09 -20.70 -14.11
N THR A 171 23.51 -19.54 -13.82
CA THR A 171 24.24 -18.42 -13.21
C THR A 171 24.81 -18.81 -11.84
N SER A 172 24.02 -19.52 -11.03
CA SER A 172 24.50 -20.06 -9.75
C SER A 172 25.67 -21.01 -9.96
N PHE A 173 25.59 -21.92 -10.94
CA PHE A 173 26.67 -22.85 -11.26
C PHE A 173 27.94 -22.06 -11.60
N PHE A 174 27.89 -21.13 -12.55
CA PHE A 174 29.08 -20.34 -12.91
C PHE A 174 29.70 -19.64 -11.71
N TYR A 175 28.93 -18.91 -10.90
CA TYR A 175 29.46 -18.25 -9.70
C TYR A 175 30.12 -19.22 -8.70
N GLN A 176 29.59 -20.44 -8.54
CA GLN A 176 30.20 -21.45 -7.65
C GLN A 176 31.55 -21.95 -8.16
N TYR A 177 31.81 -21.94 -9.47
CA TYR A 177 33.05 -22.45 -10.04
C TYR A 177 34.06 -21.35 -10.37
N THR A 178 33.62 -20.11 -10.57
CA THR A 178 34.51 -18.99 -10.93
C THR A 178 34.95 -18.14 -9.74
N LEU A 179 34.16 -18.07 -8.66
CA LEU A 179 34.50 -17.24 -7.50
C LEU A 179 35.41 -17.98 -6.53
N ASN A 180 36.44 -17.29 -6.04
CA ASN A 180 37.22 -17.75 -4.90
C ASN A 180 36.38 -17.71 -3.60
N ARG A 181 36.92 -18.28 -2.52
CA ARG A 181 36.25 -18.40 -1.22
C ARG A 181 35.74 -17.06 -0.69
N GLU A 182 36.57 -16.03 -0.69
CA GLU A 182 36.24 -14.70 -0.15
C GLU A 182 35.12 -14.02 -0.94
N ASN A 183 35.25 -13.99 -2.27
CA ASN A 183 34.23 -13.40 -3.14
C ASN A 183 32.90 -14.16 -3.04
N LEU A 184 32.94 -15.48 -2.92
CA LEU A 184 31.74 -16.29 -2.73
C LEU A 184 31.08 -16.01 -1.37
N PHE A 185 31.87 -15.83 -0.31
CA PHE A 185 31.38 -15.44 1.00
C PHE A 185 30.68 -14.07 0.95
N VAL A 186 31.35 -13.04 0.43
CA VAL A 186 30.80 -11.68 0.29
C VAL A 186 29.51 -11.70 -0.55
N ARG A 187 29.50 -12.44 -1.67
CA ARG A 187 28.30 -12.54 -2.52
C ARG A 187 27.16 -13.23 -1.79
N THR A 188 27.44 -14.29 -1.02
CA THR A 188 26.45 -15.00 -0.22
C THR A 188 25.87 -14.11 0.88
N LYS A 189 26.73 -13.33 1.56
CA LYS A 189 26.32 -12.32 2.54
C LYS A 189 25.31 -11.34 1.95
N ASN A 190 25.63 -10.74 0.79
CA ASN A 190 24.74 -9.80 0.11
C ASN A 190 23.40 -10.43 -0.30
N ILE A 191 23.40 -11.72 -0.67
CA ILE A 191 22.16 -12.45 -0.98
C ILE A 191 21.30 -12.62 0.28
N TYR A 192 21.91 -12.96 1.42
CA TYR A 192 21.19 -13.03 2.70
C TYR A 192 20.56 -11.69 3.06
N GLU A 193 21.34 -10.61 3.04
CA GLU A 193 20.86 -9.26 3.35
C GLU A 193 19.66 -8.90 2.46
N ARG A 194 19.78 -9.13 1.15
CA ARG A 194 18.67 -8.89 0.21
C ARG A 194 17.45 -9.77 0.49
N LEU A 195 17.62 -11.04 0.83
CA LEU A 195 16.52 -11.93 1.19
C LEU A 195 15.83 -11.51 2.49
N ILE A 196 16.61 -11.05 3.47
CA ILE A 196 16.11 -10.50 4.74
C ILE A 196 15.25 -9.27 4.45
N ASP A 197 15.74 -8.34 3.62
CA ASP A 197 14.99 -7.14 3.23
C ASP A 197 13.68 -7.48 2.51
N LEU A 198 13.72 -8.42 1.56
CA LEU A 198 12.52 -8.90 0.87
C LEU A 198 11.52 -9.56 1.83
N ARG A 199 12.00 -10.28 2.86
CA ARG A 199 11.13 -10.87 3.88
C ARG A 199 10.56 -9.83 4.84
N LYS A 200 11.35 -8.85 5.28
CA LYS A 200 10.85 -7.69 6.04
C LYS A 200 9.72 -7.00 5.29
N GLN A 201 9.92 -6.72 4.00
CA GLN A 201 8.88 -6.16 3.14
C GLN A 201 7.61 -7.03 3.10
N LYS A 202 7.73 -8.36 3.01
CA LYS A 202 6.56 -9.27 3.05
C LYS A 202 5.84 -9.25 4.40
N VAL A 203 6.54 -9.11 5.52
CA VAL A 203 5.94 -8.94 6.85
C VAL A 203 5.20 -7.61 6.93
N THR A 204 5.86 -6.50 6.58
CA THR A 204 5.24 -5.17 6.55
C THR A 204 4.00 -5.12 5.65
N ASN A 205 4.05 -5.79 4.50
CA ASN A 205 2.90 -5.89 3.60
C ASN A 205 1.73 -6.72 4.18
N SER A 206 1.99 -7.70 5.05
CA SER A 206 0.92 -8.39 5.78
C SER A 206 0.32 -7.50 6.85
N LEU A 207 1.17 -6.83 7.64
CA LEU A 207 0.74 -5.87 8.67
C LEU A 207 -0.16 -4.78 8.07
N ARG A 208 0.16 -4.34 6.84
CA ARG A 208 -0.65 -3.37 6.12
C ARG A 208 -2.14 -3.71 6.03
N LEU A 209 -2.45 -4.96 5.77
CA LEU A 209 -3.84 -5.42 5.59
C LEU A 209 -4.50 -5.79 6.92
N TYR A 210 -3.70 -5.93 7.98
CA TYR A 210 -4.16 -6.13 9.35
C TYR A 210 -4.54 -4.78 9.98
N GLU A 211 -3.60 -3.84 9.99
CA GLU A 211 -3.72 -2.51 10.61
C GLU A 211 -4.65 -1.55 9.85
N GLY A 212 -4.89 -1.80 8.57
CA GLY A 212 -5.72 -0.95 7.71
C GLY A 212 -6.05 -1.60 6.38
N MET A 213 -6.65 -0.84 5.46
CA MET A 213 -6.97 -1.31 4.10
C MET A 213 -7.81 -2.60 4.05
N GLN A 214 -8.58 -2.89 5.10
CA GLN A 214 -9.28 -4.18 5.26
C GLN A 214 -10.37 -4.36 4.21
N PHE A 215 -11.09 -3.28 3.87
CA PHE A 215 -12.07 -3.30 2.80
C PHE A 215 -11.44 -2.78 1.52
N THR A 216 -11.67 -3.46 0.40
CA THR A 216 -11.43 -2.93 -0.93
C THR A 216 -12.74 -2.95 -1.70
N ILE A 217 -13.21 -1.76 -2.06
CA ILE A 217 -14.42 -1.52 -2.84
C ILE A 217 -14.03 -1.34 -4.30
N TYR A 218 -14.60 -2.17 -5.16
CA TYR A 218 -14.35 -2.17 -6.59
C TYR A 218 -15.41 -1.34 -7.31
N MET A 219 -14.97 -0.30 -8.02
CA MET A 219 -15.87 0.63 -8.70
C MET A 219 -15.90 0.33 -10.20
N LEU A 220 -17.10 0.31 -10.77
CA LEU A 220 -17.26 0.31 -12.22
C LEU A 220 -16.95 1.70 -12.77
N PRO A 221 -16.34 1.80 -13.98
CA PRO A 221 -16.11 3.08 -14.63
C PRO A 221 -17.39 3.91 -14.76
N GLY A 222 -17.35 5.18 -14.39
CA GLY A 222 -18.48 6.10 -14.45
C GLY A 222 -19.35 6.14 -13.18
N LEU A 223 -19.11 5.26 -12.20
CA LEU A 223 -19.83 5.24 -10.92
C LEU A 223 -19.04 5.88 -9.77
N GLU A 224 -17.98 6.63 -10.06
CA GLU A 224 -17.08 7.20 -9.05
C GLU A 224 -17.83 8.17 -8.11
N LYS A 225 -18.75 8.98 -8.64
CA LYS A 225 -19.55 9.90 -7.83
C LYS A 225 -20.52 9.17 -6.90
N GLU A 226 -21.16 8.11 -7.38
CA GLU A 226 -22.03 7.28 -6.54
C GLU A 226 -21.23 6.58 -5.44
N CYS A 227 -20.03 6.10 -5.75
CA CYS A 227 -19.15 5.54 -4.74
C CYS A 227 -18.75 6.59 -3.71
N GLN A 228 -18.40 7.82 -4.12
CA GLN A 228 -18.09 8.89 -3.18
C GLN A 228 -19.25 9.16 -2.23
N ASN A 229 -20.49 9.27 -2.72
CA ASN A 229 -21.66 9.48 -1.87
C ASN A 229 -21.84 8.30 -0.87
N THR A 230 -21.63 7.07 -1.34
CA THR A 230 -21.70 5.87 -0.49
C THR A 230 -20.61 5.88 0.60
N LEU A 231 -19.39 6.33 0.26
CA LEU A 231 -18.29 6.47 1.22
C LEU A 231 -18.60 7.57 2.25
N GLU A 232 -19.19 8.70 1.86
CA GLU A 232 -19.64 9.75 2.79
C GLU A 232 -20.64 9.18 3.80
N GLU A 233 -21.64 8.42 3.34
CA GLU A 233 -22.63 7.79 4.23
C GLU A 233 -21.99 6.78 5.18
N ILE A 234 -21.06 5.95 4.69
CA ILE A 234 -20.34 4.99 5.52
C ILE A 234 -19.50 5.71 6.58
N GLU A 235 -18.69 6.70 6.19
CA GLU A 235 -17.83 7.47 7.09
C GLU A 235 -18.62 8.14 8.20
N ASP A 236 -19.70 8.83 7.84
CA ASP A 236 -20.61 9.47 8.79
C ASP A 236 -21.09 8.50 9.87
N ASN A 237 -21.45 7.27 9.48
CA ASN A 237 -21.93 6.27 10.43
C ASN A 237 -20.80 5.66 11.25
N LEU A 238 -19.61 5.46 10.69
CA LEU A 238 -18.43 5.01 11.43
C LEU A 238 -18.00 6.04 12.50
N VAL A 239 -17.98 7.33 12.15
CA VAL A 239 -17.69 8.44 13.07
C VAL A 239 -18.71 8.50 14.19
N ARG A 240 -20.02 8.50 13.87
CA ARG A 240 -21.09 8.51 14.89
C ARG A 240 -21.02 7.31 15.82
N ALA A 241 -20.66 6.15 15.27
CA ALA A 241 -20.48 4.93 16.03
C ALA A 241 -19.16 4.91 16.81
N LYS A 242 -18.29 5.92 16.69
CA LYS A 242 -16.97 5.97 17.35
C LYS A 242 -16.12 4.74 17.03
N VAL A 243 -16.15 4.28 15.79
CA VAL A 243 -15.21 3.26 15.31
C VAL A 243 -13.81 3.90 15.27
N ARG A 244 -12.77 3.20 15.67
CA ARG A 244 -11.41 3.71 15.56
C ARG A 244 -10.91 3.56 14.12
N PRO A 245 -10.26 4.58 13.53
CA PRO A 245 -9.68 4.47 12.20
C PRO A 245 -8.48 3.51 12.20
N GLY A 246 -8.34 2.77 11.10
CA GLY A 246 -7.15 1.98 10.81
C GLY A 246 -6.10 2.80 10.06
N LYS A 247 -4.94 2.20 9.81
CA LYS A 247 -3.83 2.87 9.16
C LYS A 247 -4.03 3.02 7.64
N ILE A 248 -3.96 4.26 7.15
CA ILE A 248 -3.99 4.53 5.71
C ILE A 248 -2.56 4.53 5.14
N PHE A 249 -2.34 3.71 4.12
CA PHE A 249 -1.00 3.51 3.55
C PHE A 249 -0.69 4.49 2.40
N PRO A 250 0.58 4.89 2.22
CA PRO A 250 0.98 5.93 1.25
C PRO A 250 0.68 5.62 -0.22
N THR A 251 0.40 4.36 -0.53
CA THR A 251 0.11 3.91 -1.90
C THR A 251 -1.31 4.24 -2.35
N ASP A 252 -2.06 4.93 -1.50
CA ASP A 252 -3.44 5.34 -1.63
C ASP A 252 -3.53 6.84 -1.25
N ARG A 253 -4.43 7.57 -1.90
CA ARG A 253 -4.76 8.94 -1.50
C ARG A 253 -5.86 8.90 -0.45
N GLN A 254 -5.56 9.41 0.74
CA GLN A 254 -6.57 9.58 1.78
C GLN A 254 -7.58 10.65 1.35
N ILE A 255 -8.87 10.32 1.45
CA ILE A 255 -9.97 11.24 1.13
C ILE A 255 -10.93 11.48 2.31
N GLY A 256 -10.87 10.62 3.34
CA GLY A 256 -11.65 10.74 4.57
C GLY A 256 -10.87 10.23 5.80
N ILE A 257 -11.54 10.06 6.94
CA ILE A 257 -10.92 9.53 8.17
C ILE A 257 -10.56 8.04 7.99
N TYR A 258 -11.43 7.27 7.32
CA TYR A 258 -11.26 5.84 7.07
C TYR A 258 -10.96 5.55 5.59
N SER A 259 -11.39 6.45 4.71
CA SER A 259 -11.48 6.23 3.27
C SER A 259 -10.25 6.71 2.52
N SER A 260 -9.81 5.89 1.58
CA SER A 260 -8.74 6.22 0.65
C SER A 260 -9.02 5.64 -0.73
N ILE A 261 -8.40 6.21 -1.76
CA ILE A 261 -8.58 5.80 -3.16
C ILE A 261 -7.25 5.48 -3.83
N ARG A 262 -7.33 4.65 -4.86
CA ARG A 262 -6.19 4.31 -5.71
C ARG A 262 -6.64 3.93 -7.11
N HIS A 263 -5.87 4.36 -8.10
CA HIS A 263 -5.92 3.81 -9.44
C HIS A 263 -4.76 2.80 -9.62
N PRO A 264 -5.02 1.53 -9.94
CA PRO A 264 -3.96 0.53 -10.10
C PRO A 264 -3.20 0.66 -11.41
N GLY A 265 -3.70 1.43 -12.37
CA GLY A 265 -3.11 1.60 -13.70
C GLY A 265 -4.04 1.10 -14.80
N LYS A 266 -4.17 1.89 -15.87
CA LYS A 266 -4.98 1.68 -17.06
C LYS A 266 -4.32 0.69 -18.01
N TRP A 267 -3.01 0.86 -18.25
CA TRP A 267 -2.26 0.06 -19.24
C TRP A 267 -1.62 -1.18 -18.62
N SER A 268 -1.10 -1.05 -17.41
CA SER A 268 -0.50 -2.14 -16.64
C SER A 268 -0.96 -2.10 -15.20
N TYR A 269 -1.28 -3.26 -14.64
CA TYR A 269 -1.67 -3.35 -13.25
C TYR A 269 -0.45 -3.19 -12.32
N HIS A 270 -0.45 -2.15 -11.50
CA HIS A 270 0.55 -1.93 -10.47
C HIS A 270 0.04 -2.45 -9.12
N LYS A 271 0.76 -3.43 -8.55
CA LYS A 271 0.47 -3.98 -7.22
C LYS A 271 0.66 -2.92 -6.15
N ALA A 272 -0.21 -2.92 -5.13
CA ALA A 272 -0.11 -1.93 -4.04
C ALA A 272 1.09 -2.16 -3.12
N THR A 273 1.65 -3.36 -3.14
CA THR A 273 2.83 -3.76 -2.37
C THR A 273 4.14 -3.61 -3.15
N ASP A 274 4.10 -3.07 -4.37
CA ASP A 274 5.32 -2.82 -5.14
C ASP A 274 6.15 -1.72 -4.48
N ALA A 275 7.39 -2.04 -4.11
CA ALA A 275 8.30 -1.12 -3.44
C ALA A 275 8.63 0.10 -4.31
N ASN A 276 8.60 -0.06 -5.63
CA ASN A 276 8.90 1.00 -6.61
C ASN A 276 7.68 1.88 -6.92
N LEU A 277 6.52 1.60 -6.32
CA LEU A 277 5.36 2.42 -6.52
C LEU A 277 5.48 3.70 -5.68
N GLU A 278 5.48 4.84 -6.37
CA GLU A 278 5.64 6.17 -5.76
C GLU A 278 4.32 6.96 -5.70
N THR A 279 3.24 6.47 -6.30
CA THR A 279 1.97 7.20 -6.43
C THR A 279 0.77 6.27 -6.36
N TYR A 280 -0.36 6.80 -5.89
CA TYR A 280 -1.66 6.15 -5.90
C TYR A 280 -2.31 6.10 -7.30
N ASN A 281 -1.78 6.87 -8.25
CA ASN A 281 -2.30 7.01 -9.62
C ASN A 281 -1.13 6.99 -10.62
N PRO A 282 -0.65 5.80 -11.03
CA PRO A 282 0.59 5.63 -11.80
C PRO A 282 0.50 6.18 -13.23
N ASP A 283 -0.70 6.23 -13.81
CA ASP A 283 -0.95 6.75 -15.15
C ASP A 283 -1.45 8.21 -15.16
N LYS A 284 -1.51 8.86 -13.99
CA LYS A 284 -1.94 10.26 -13.82
C LYS A 284 -3.28 10.57 -14.48
N LEU A 285 -4.23 9.66 -14.35
CA LEU A 285 -5.60 9.93 -14.80
C LEU A 285 -6.22 11.05 -13.98
N ASP A 286 -7.26 11.69 -14.51
CA ASP A 286 -8.03 12.65 -13.74
C ASP A 286 -8.64 11.95 -12.52
N ASP A 287 -8.42 12.54 -11.35
CA ASP A 287 -8.90 12.03 -10.06
C ASP A 287 -10.29 12.60 -9.79
N PRO A 288 -11.36 11.78 -9.86
CA PRO A 288 -12.73 12.28 -9.76
C PRO A 288 -13.20 12.50 -8.32
N PHE A 289 -12.35 12.28 -7.31
CA PHE A 289 -12.74 12.32 -5.91
C PHE A 289 -12.31 13.60 -5.20
N SER A 290 -13.21 14.13 -4.37
CA SER A 290 -12.94 15.20 -3.41
C SER A 290 -12.70 14.64 -2.01
N PHE A 291 -12.27 15.49 -1.08
CA PHE A 291 -12.31 15.16 0.33
C PHE A 291 -13.76 14.96 0.80
N LEU A 292 -13.95 14.03 1.73
CA LEU A 292 -15.24 13.72 2.34
C LEU A 292 -15.56 14.75 3.44
N LYS A 293 -16.84 14.95 3.71
CA LYS A 293 -17.34 15.94 4.69
C LYS A 293 -16.92 15.65 6.14
N THR A 294 -16.49 14.43 6.43
CA THR A 294 -15.97 14.02 7.74
C THR A 294 -14.58 14.59 8.03
N VAL A 295 -13.86 15.08 7.01
CA VAL A 295 -12.56 15.73 7.21
C VAL A 295 -12.75 17.17 7.71
N PRO A 296 -12.11 17.56 8.83
CA PRO A 296 -12.18 18.93 9.33
C PRO A 296 -11.65 19.94 8.31
N PRO A 297 -12.36 21.05 8.02
CA PRO A 297 -11.90 22.07 7.07
C PRO A 297 -10.52 22.67 7.41
N THR A 298 -10.17 22.71 8.70
CA THR A 298 -8.88 23.21 9.19
C THR A 298 -7.70 22.34 8.77
N GLU A 299 -7.93 21.03 8.60
CA GLU A 299 -6.91 20.06 8.19
C GLU A 299 -6.73 20.01 6.67
N ILE A 300 -7.66 20.60 5.91
CA ILE A 300 -7.63 20.72 4.46
C ILE A 300 -6.92 22.01 4.07
N MET A 301 -6.08 21.94 3.04
CA MET A 301 -5.52 23.12 2.38
C MET A 301 -6.59 23.81 1.53
N GLN A 302 -6.90 25.06 1.85
CA GLN A 302 -7.88 25.86 1.10
C GLN A 302 -7.26 26.50 -0.15
N GLU A 303 -8.09 26.88 -1.13
CA GLU A 303 -7.61 27.47 -2.39
C GLU A 303 -6.98 28.85 -2.18
N GLU A 304 -7.54 29.63 -1.27
CA GLU A 304 -7.07 30.96 -0.89
C GLU A 304 -5.68 30.91 -0.25
N GLU A 305 -5.40 29.86 0.55
CA GLU A 305 -4.09 29.63 1.14
C GLU A 305 -3.04 29.42 0.04
N ILE A 306 -3.38 28.65 -1.00
CA ILE A 306 -2.47 28.41 -2.13
C ILE A 306 -2.24 29.67 -2.91
N LYS A 307 -3.29 30.43 -3.22
CA LYS A 307 -3.15 31.70 -3.91
C LYS A 307 -2.19 32.63 -3.16
N THR A 308 -2.33 32.71 -1.84
CA THR A 308 -1.44 33.48 -0.95
C THR A 308 0.01 32.98 -1.01
N ILE A 309 0.21 31.67 -0.98
CA ILE A 309 1.55 31.06 -1.08
C ILE A 309 2.20 31.36 -2.44
N LEU A 310 1.43 31.29 -3.53
CA LEU A 310 1.91 31.49 -4.90
C LEU A 310 2.23 32.96 -5.19
N GLU A 311 1.56 33.91 -4.55
CA GLU A 311 1.79 35.35 -4.71
C GLU A 311 3.00 35.86 -3.90
N ASN A 312 3.51 35.08 -2.94
CA ASN A 312 4.57 35.52 -2.02
C ASN A 312 5.99 35.14 -2.50
N LYS A 313 6.93 36.10 -2.49
CA LYS A 313 8.35 35.88 -2.80
C LYS A 313 9.06 34.95 -1.80
N ALA A 314 8.57 34.81 -0.57
CA ALA A 314 9.05 33.88 0.45
C ALA A 314 8.36 32.50 0.39
N SER A 315 8.00 32.05 -0.81
CA SER A 315 7.16 30.88 -1.05
C SER A 315 7.71 29.59 -0.41
N ALA A 316 9.03 29.38 -0.37
CA ALA A 316 9.61 28.12 0.11
C ALA A 316 9.28 27.78 1.58
N GLN A 317 9.42 28.75 2.49
CA GLN A 317 9.12 28.54 3.92
C GLN A 317 7.62 28.32 4.14
N LEU A 318 6.79 29.11 3.46
CA LEU A 318 5.33 28.96 3.52
C LEU A 318 4.87 27.61 2.97
N ILE A 319 5.48 27.14 1.87
CA ILE A 319 5.22 25.81 1.31
C ILE A 319 5.58 24.73 2.34
N ILE A 320 6.76 24.77 2.94
CA ILE A 320 7.15 23.77 3.95
C ILE A 320 6.18 23.80 5.12
N SER A 321 5.86 24.98 5.66
CA SER A 321 4.91 25.13 6.77
C SER A 321 3.54 24.55 6.42
N ALA A 322 3.00 24.88 5.24
CA ALA A 322 1.70 24.40 4.80
C ALA A 322 1.70 22.87 4.55
N LEU A 323 2.77 22.32 3.95
CA LEU A 323 2.92 20.88 3.74
C LEU A 323 3.10 20.09 5.05
N ARG A 324 3.61 20.71 6.12
CA ARG A 324 3.76 20.03 7.43
C ARG A 324 2.53 20.17 8.32
N THR A 325 1.81 21.29 8.22
CA THR A 325 0.65 21.59 9.08
C THR A 325 -0.66 21.03 8.52
N LYS A 326 -0.83 21.00 7.19
CA LYS A 326 -2.04 20.47 6.56
C LYS A 326 -1.92 18.97 6.37
N GLN A 327 -2.92 18.23 6.81
CA GLN A 327 -2.98 16.78 6.63
C GLN A 327 -3.52 16.43 5.23
N PHE A 328 -4.50 17.18 4.73
CA PHE A 328 -5.20 16.90 3.47
C PHE A 328 -4.91 17.99 2.44
N ILE A 329 -4.27 17.59 1.33
CA ILE A 329 -3.95 18.49 0.22
C ILE A 329 -4.36 17.82 -1.09
N ALA A 330 -5.15 18.53 -1.90
CA ALA A 330 -5.66 17.96 -3.14
C ALA A 330 -4.50 17.76 -4.16
N PRO A 331 -4.61 16.80 -5.09
CA PRO A 331 -3.56 16.55 -6.08
C PRO A 331 -3.26 17.76 -6.98
N SER A 332 -4.28 18.53 -7.37
CA SER A 332 -4.15 19.76 -8.15
C SER A 332 -3.36 20.83 -7.40
N GLN A 333 -3.67 21.01 -6.12
CA GLN A 333 -3.01 21.92 -5.20
C GLN A 333 -1.54 21.57 -5.00
N LEU A 334 -1.27 20.29 -4.68
CA LEU A 334 0.08 19.74 -4.58
C LEU A 334 0.87 19.97 -5.88
N LYS A 335 0.23 19.77 -7.04
CA LYS A 335 0.85 19.99 -8.36
C LYS A 335 1.16 21.47 -8.61
N ALA A 336 0.30 22.39 -8.17
CA ALA A 336 0.55 23.83 -8.26
C ALA A 336 1.77 24.23 -7.42
N LEU A 337 1.87 23.73 -6.19
CA LEU A 337 3.02 24.00 -5.31
C LEU A 337 4.31 23.37 -5.84
N ALA A 338 4.24 22.20 -6.49
CA ALA A 338 5.42 21.47 -6.98
C ALA A 338 6.30 22.28 -7.94
N VAL A 339 5.80 23.36 -8.53
CA VAL A 339 6.58 24.28 -9.38
C VAL A 339 7.76 24.91 -8.64
N TYR A 340 7.73 24.95 -7.30
CA TYR A 340 8.74 25.58 -6.44
C TYR A 340 9.66 24.58 -5.72
N LYS A 341 9.74 23.33 -6.19
CA LYS A 341 10.58 22.29 -5.54
C LYS A 341 12.03 22.72 -5.37
N GLU A 342 12.60 23.36 -6.39
CA GLU A 342 13.98 23.81 -6.39
C GLU A 342 14.21 24.89 -5.33
N ASP A 343 13.26 25.82 -5.16
CA ASP A 343 13.31 26.85 -4.12
C ASP A 343 13.20 26.24 -2.72
N VAL A 344 12.34 25.23 -2.54
CA VAL A 344 12.23 24.47 -1.30
C VAL A 344 13.54 23.75 -0.97
N VAL A 345 14.19 23.08 -1.94
CA VAL A 345 15.50 22.45 -1.70
C VAL A 345 16.57 23.49 -1.37
N LYS A 346 16.58 24.62 -2.08
CA LYS A 346 17.53 25.72 -1.81
C LYS A 346 17.34 26.26 -0.40
N HIS A 347 16.11 26.45 0.05
CA HIS A 347 15.82 26.87 1.42
C HIS A 347 16.28 25.84 2.45
N ILE A 348 15.99 24.54 2.25
CA ILE A 348 16.44 23.46 3.15
C ILE A 348 17.97 23.48 3.33
N LYS A 349 18.74 23.72 2.26
CA LYS A 349 20.21 23.85 2.33
C LYS A 349 20.70 24.99 3.22
N THR A 350 19.88 26.02 3.45
CA THR A 350 20.23 27.18 4.27
C THR A 350 19.84 27.03 5.74
N LEU A 351 19.12 25.97 6.11
CA LEU A 351 18.65 25.73 7.48
C LEU A 351 19.74 25.12 8.36
N HIS A 352 19.58 25.29 9.68
CA HIS A 352 20.42 24.67 10.69
C HIS A 352 20.41 23.13 10.55
N PRO A 353 21.56 22.42 10.76
CA PRO A 353 21.69 20.99 10.48
C PRO A 353 20.62 20.10 11.14
N GLU A 354 20.21 20.43 12.37
CA GLU A 354 19.19 19.66 13.11
C GLU A 354 17.80 19.74 12.44
N ILE A 355 17.34 20.95 12.13
CA ILE A 355 16.07 21.19 11.43
C ILE A 355 16.12 20.56 10.03
N ASN A 356 17.29 20.64 9.39
CA ASN A 356 17.52 20.06 8.07
C ASN A 356 17.35 18.53 8.08
N LYS A 357 17.91 17.84 9.09
CA LYS A 357 17.79 16.38 9.22
C LYS A 357 16.33 15.91 9.36
N GLU A 358 15.53 16.62 10.16
CA GLU A 358 14.10 16.33 10.32
C GLU A 358 13.36 16.52 8.99
N LEU A 359 13.53 17.69 8.35
CA LEU A 359 12.87 18.00 7.08
C LEU A 359 13.26 17.03 5.95
N ILE A 360 14.52 16.64 5.87
CA ILE A 360 14.99 15.66 4.89
C ILE A 360 14.32 14.30 5.13
N THR A 361 14.18 13.90 6.39
CA THR A 361 13.47 12.66 6.75
C THR A 361 12.02 12.72 6.26
N ASP A 362 11.32 13.84 6.52
CA ASP A 362 9.97 14.08 6.03
C ASP A 362 9.90 14.03 4.49
N CYS A 363 10.87 14.61 3.78
CA CYS A 363 10.92 14.59 2.31
C CYS A 363 11.07 13.17 1.74
N PHE A 364 11.75 12.27 2.45
CA PHE A 364 11.91 10.88 2.03
C PHE A 364 10.73 10.00 2.43
N ASP A 365 9.96 10.35 3.45
CA ASP A 365 8.75 9.64 3.81
C ASP A 365 7.64 9.81 2.76
N LYS A 366 7.27 8.71 2.09
CA LYS A 366 6.20 8.68 1.07
C LYS A 366 4.83 9.06 1.66
N SER A 367 4.63 8.90 2.97
CA SER A 367 3.37 9.16 3.65
C SER A 367 3.13 10.65 3.88
N SER A 368 4.21 11.42 4.08
CA SER A 368 4.17 12.84 4.36
C SER A 368 3.77 13.65 3.12
N ASN A 369 3.21 14.83 3.35
CA ASN A 369 2.87 15.74 2.25
C ASN A 369 4.13 16.35 1.60
N LEU A 370 5.24 16.51 2.34
CA LEU A 370 6.55 16.87 1.77
C LEU A 370 7.07 15.77 0.83
N GLY A 371 6.97 14.50 1.23
CA GLY A 371 7.41 13.40 0.39
C GLY A 371 6.54 13.21 -0.85
N LYS A 372 5.22 13.40 -0.73
CA LYS A 372 4.30 13.45 -1.89
C LYS A 372 4.67 14.61 -2.80
N PHE A 373 4.89 15.80 -2.25
CA PHE A 373 5.31 16.99 -2.98
C PHE A 373 6.52 16.68 -3.86
N PHE A 374 7.62 16.17 -3.30
CA PHE A 374 8.83 15.86 -4.07
C PHE A 374 8.66 14.75 -5.12
N ARG A 375 7.63 13.90 -5.01
CA ARG A 375 7.30 12.83 -5.97
C ARG A 375 6.31 13.23 -7.05
N ILE A 376 5.86 14.49 -7.09
CA ILE A 376 5.05 14.99 -8.21
C ILE A 376 5.90 15.13 -9.47
N GLN A 377 5.45 14.53 -10.56
CA GLN A 377 6.14 14.59 -11.85
C GLN A 377 5.81 15.89 -12.59
N ARG A 378 6.84 16.71 -12.87
CA ARG A 378 6.74 17.97 -13.65
C ARG A 378 7.12 17.85 -15.12
N GLY A 379 7.90 16.84 -15.48
CA GLY A 379 8.39 16.61 -16.85
C GLY A 379 8.13 15.20 -17.36
N ILE A 380 8.89 14.77 -18.38
CA ILE A 380 8.73 13.44 -19.00
C ILE A 380 9.24 12.33 -18.07
N PHE A 381 10.25 12.62 -17.24
CA PHE A 381 10.88 11.63 -16.36
C PHE A 381 10.09 11.40 -15.06
N LYS A 382 9.96 10.13 -14.67
CA LYS A 382 9.34 9.74 -13.39
C LYS A 382 10.28 10.09 -12.22
N PRO A 383 9.77 10.70 -11.14
CA PRO A 383 10.55 10.97 -9.93
C PRO A 383 11.11 9.68 -9.33
N LYS A 384 12.40 9.69 -9.01
CA LYS A 384 13.14 8.58 -8.38
C LYS A 384 14.25 9.16 -7.49
N LEU A 385 14.64 8.44 -6.45
CA LEU A 385 15.69 8.85 -5.50
C LEU A 385 17.00 9.27 -6.20
N GLY A 386 17.37 8.64 -7.32
CA GLY A 386 18.59 8.95 -8.06
C GLY A 386 18.53 10.14 -9.03
N HIS A 387 17.44 10.90 -9.10
CA HIS A 387 17.29 12.00 -10.06
C HIS A 387 16.67 13.28 -9.48
N GLY A 388 16.97 14.42 -10.12
CA GLY A 388 16.33 15.72 -9.86
C GLY A 388 16.47 16.18 -8.41
N THR A 389 15.41 16.78 -7.87
CA THR A 389 15.39 17.32 -6.51
C THR A 389 15.48 16.24 -5.42
N LEU A 390 15.04 15.01 -5.69
CA LEU A 390 15.21 13.90 -4.74
C LEU A 390 16.67 13.50 -4.59
N LYS A 391 17.44 13.49 -5.70
CA LYS A 391 18.90 13.29 -5.63
C LYS A 391 19.57 14.40 -4.84
N GLN A 392 19.20 15.66 -5.09
CA GLN A 392 19.75 16.78 -4.33
C GLN A 392 19.49 16.65 -2.83
N LEU A 393 18.31 16.19 -2.42
CA LEU A 393 18.00 15.90 -1.02
C LEU A 393 18.81 14.74 -0.45
N GLU A 394 19.09 13.71 -1.27
CA GLU A 394 19.92 12.56 -0.89
C GLU A 394 21.37 13.01 -0.66
N ASP A 395 21.91 13.84 -1.56
CA ASP A 395 23.25 14.42 -1.45
C ASP A 395 23.39 15.26 -0.16
N ILE A 396 22.36 16.06 0.19
CA ILE A 396 22.34 16.80 1.46
C ILE A 396 22.31 15.83 2.65
N ARG A 397 21.48 14.78 2.59
CA ARG A 397 21.38 13.76 3.66
C ARG A 397 22.72 13.09 3.94
N LEU A 398 23.49 12.81 2.89
CA LEU A 398 24.82 12.20 2.98
C LEU A 398 25.90 13.15 3.52
N THR A 399 25.65 14.46 3.51
CA THR A 399 26.58 15.47 4.04
C THR A 399 26.35 15.77 5.52
N ILE A 400 25.15 15.47 6.04
CA ILE A 400 24.74 15.74 7.44
C ILE A 400 24.99 14.52 8.35
N ASN A 401 25.10 13.32 7.78
CA ASN A 401 25.50 12.10 8.48
C ASN A 401 27.01 11.92 8.42
#